data_AF-A0A133V054-F1
#
_entry.id   AF-A0A133V054-F1
#
_cell.length_a   1.000
_cell.length_b   1.000
_cell.length_c   1.000
_cell.angle_alpha   90.00
_cell.angle_beta   90.00
_cell.angle_gamma   90.00
#
_symmetry.space_group_name_H-M   'P 1'
#
loop_
_entity.id
_entity.type
_entity.pdbx_description
1 polymer ?
#
loop_
_entity_poly.entity_id
_entity_poly.type
_entity_poly.pdbx_seq_one_letter_code
_entity_poly.pdbx_strand_id
1 'polypeptide(L)' 'MVEEKLEKSLSEFLENGDDWERKPTSVRGVFVLKLPKYKGSPPRLAAEVNPVDSRGNPTKKRG' A
#
# COMPACT_ATOMS: atom_id res chain seq x y z
N MET A 1 1.56 14.44 -16.49
CA MET A 1 0.79 13.32 -17.08
C MET A 1 0.98 11.98 -16.35
N VAL A 2 2.19 11.48 -16.07
CA VAL A 2 2.35 10.23 -15.26
C VAL A 2 2.01 10.47 -13.79
N GLU A 3 2.48 11.58 -13.22
CA GLU A 3 2.20 11.98 -11.82
C GLU A 3 0.68 12.08 -11.55
N GLU A 4 -0.06 12.82 -12.38
CA GLU A 4 -1.52 12.98 -12.24
C GLU A 4 -2.27 11.65 -12.32
N LYS A 5 -1.82 10.72 -13.17
CA LYS A 5 -2.45 9.40 -13.28
C LYS A 5 -2.23 8.57 -12.01
N LEU A 6 -1.06 8.69 -11.40
CA LEU A 6 -0.74 8.03 -10.13
C LEU A 6 -1.57 8.61 -8.99
N GLU A 7 -1.58 9.94 -8.84
CA GLU A 7 -2.37 10.64 -7.83
C GLU A 7 -3.84 10.27 -7.92
N LYS A 8 -4.42 10.30 -9.13
CA LYS A 8 -5.81 9.91 -9.36
C LYS A 8 -6.07 8.45 -8.94
N SER A 9 -5.18 7.53 -9.30
CA SER A 9 -5.31 6.12 -8.91
C SER A 9 -5.22 5.92 -7.39
N LEU A 10 -4.40 6.70 -6.70
CA LEU A 10 -4.28 6.64 -5.24
C LEU A 10 -5.52 7.24 -4.56
N SER A 11 -6.05 8.35 -5.08
CA SER A 11 -7.30 8.94 -4.59
C SER A 11 -8.48 8.00 -4.78
N GLU A 12 -8.64 7.40 -5.97
CA GLU A 12 -9.67 6.40 -6.24
C GLU A 12 -9.56 5.19 -5.30
N PHE A 13 -8.33 4.77 -5.00
CA PHE A 13 -8.09 3.67 -4.06
C PHE A 13 -8.45 4.06 -2.61
N LEU A 14 -8.10 5.28 -2.19
CA LEU A 14 -8.44 5.78 -0.86
C LEU A 14 -9.97 5.85 -0.66
N GLU A 15 -10.70 6.30 -1.68
CA GLU A 15 -12.16 6.44 -1.63
C GLU A 15 -12.86 5.08 -1.71
N ASN A 16 -12.52 4.26 -2.70
CA ASN A 16 -13.32 3.09 -3.09
C ASN A 16 -12.73 1.74 -2.69
N GLY A 17 -11.47 1.68 -2.24
CA GLY A 17 -10.86 0.41 -1.82
C GLY A 17 -11.48 -0.17 -0.55
N ASP A 18 -11.27 -1.45 -0.29
CA ASP A 18 -11.71 -2.08 0.95
C ASP A 18 -10.79 -1.75 2.12
N ASP A 19 -11.33 -1.75 3.35
CA ASP A 19 -10.51 -1.61 4.55
C ASP A 19 -9.49 -2.75 4.63
N TRP A 20 -8.22 -2.40 4.84
CA TRP A 20 -7.07 -3.31 4.80
C TRP A 20 -6.74 -3.90 3.42
N GLU A 21 -7.31 -3.37 2.34
CA GLU A 21 -6.92 -3.75 0.98
C GLU A 21 -5.45 -3.38 0.73
N ARG A 22 -4.70 -4.28 0.08
CA ARG A 22 -3.29 -4.13 -0.26
C ARG A 22 -3.10 -4.14 -1.77
N LYS A 23 -2.40 -3.15 -2.30
CA LYS A 23 -1.99 -3.07 -3.70
C LYS A 23 -0.47 -3.18 -3.85
N PRO A 24 0.04 -4.06 -4.73
CA PRO A 24 1.47 -4.15 -5.00
C PRO A 24 1.96 -2.91 -5.74
N THR A 25 3.22 -2.55 -5.50
CA THR A 25 3.90 -1.47 -6.23
C THR A 25 4.94 -2.05 -7.20
N SER A 26 5.59 -1.17 -7.96
CA SER A 26 6.75 -1.54 -8.79
C SER A 26 7.96 -1.98 -7.96
N VAL A 27 8.02 -1.60 -6.68
CA VAL A 27 9.10 -1.97 -5.76
C VAL A 27 8.71 -3.25 -5.02
N ARG A 28 9.51 -4.30 -5.20
CA ARG A 28 9.26 -5.58 -4.53
C ARG A 28 9.30 -5.40 -3.02
N GLY A 29 8.35 -6.03 -2.33
CA GLY A 29 8.23 -5.90 -0.88
C GLY A 29 7.55 -4.60 -0.42
N VAL A 30 7.18 -3.69 -1.32
CA VAL A 30 6.45 -2.47 -0.97
C VAL A 30 5.02 -2.54 -1.48
N PHE A 31 4.08 -2.27 -0.58
CA PHE A 31 2.64 -2.31 -0.85
C PHE A 31 1.99 -1.01 -0.40
N VAL A 32 0.93 -0.60 -1.08
CA VAL A 32 0.03 0.45 -0.62
C VAL A 32 -1.15 -0.20 0.07
N LEU A 33 -1.38 0.15 1.34
CA LEU A 33 -2.43 -0.40 2.18
C LEU A 33 -3.47 0.69 2.47
N LYS A 34 -4.77 0.39 2.30
CA LYS A 34 -5.85 1.27 2.76
C LYS A 34 -6.13 1.01 4.24
N LEU A 35 -5.89 2.02 5.07
CA LEU A 35 -6.24 1.99 6.48
C LEU A 35 -7.68 2.47 6.68
N PRO A 36 -8.47 1.76 7.51
CA PRO A 36 -9.82 2.19 7.85
C PRO A 36 -9.83 3.52 8.62
N LYS A 37 -11.01 4.15 8.68
CA LYS A 37 -11.25 5.23 9.65
C LYS A 37 -11.11 4.68 11.06
N TYR A 38 -10.40 5.40 11.94
CA TYR A 38 -10.19 4.96 13.32
C TYR A 38 -10.14 6.13 14.30
N LYS A 39 -10.95 6.09 15.37
CA LYS A 39 -10.96 7.08 16.47
C LYS A 39 -10.83 8.54 16.01
N GLY A 40 -11.65 8.96 15.06
CA GLY A 40 -11.66 10.33 14.53
C GLY A 40 -10.64 10.61 13.42
N SER A 41 -9.78 9.66 13.07
CA SER A 41 -8.92 9.75 11.89
C SER A 41 -9.70 9.44 10.60
N PRO A 42 -9.49 10.21 9.51
CA PRO A 42 -9.97 9.83 8.19
C PRO A 42 -9.25 8.57 7.67
N PRO A 43 -9.77 7.94 6.60
CA PRO A 43 -9.07 6.85 5.93
C PRO A 43 -7.74 7.38 5.40
N ARG A 44 -6.73 6.51 5.35
CA ARG A 44 -5.39 6.88 4.88
C ARG A 44 -4.78 5.75 4.08
N LEU A 45 -3.82 6.09 3.24
CA LEU A 45 -2.93 5.11 2.64
C LEU A 45 -1.67 4.98 3.49
N ALA A 46 -1.18 3.75 3.63
CA ALA A 46 0.10 3.44 4.24
C ALA A 46 1.00 2.70 3.26
N ALA A 47 2.31 2.98 3.30
CA ALA A 47 3.30 2.18 2.61
C ALA A 47 3.76 1.06 3.55
N GLU A 48 3.35 -0.17 3.25
CA GLU A 48 3.83 -1.36 3.96
C GLU A 48 5.13 -1.83 3.31
N VAL A 49 6.18 -2.00 4.12
CA VAL A 49 7.49 -2.44 3.66
C VAL A 49 7.82 -3.79 4.28
N ASN A 50 7.86 -4.82 3.45
CA ASN A 50 8.33 -6.17 3.74
C ASN A 50 9.62 -6.41 2.98
N PRO A 51 10.79 -6.33 3.65
CA PRO A 51 12.06 -6.51 2.98
C PRO A 51 12.15 -7.88 2.29
N VAL A 52 12.67 -7.86 1.07
CA VAL A 52 12.86 -9.06 0.24
C VAL A 52 14.31 -9.19 -0.20
N ASP A 53 14.74 -10.42 -0.48
CA ASP A 53 16.05 -10.71 -1.04
C ASP A 53 16.10 -10.35 -2.55
N SER A 54 17.24 -10.56 -3.19
CA SER A 54 17.42 -10.31 -4.63
C SER A 54 16.49 -11.14 -5.53
N ARG A 55 15.95 -12.25 -5.00
CA ARG A 55 15.00 -13.14 -5.68
C ARG A 55 13.54 -12.81 -5.36
N GLY A 56 13.29 -11.84 -4.49
CA GLY A 56 11.95 -11.43 -4.06
C GLY A 56 11.39 -12.24 -2.88
N ASN A 57 12.18 -13.10 -2.25
CA ASN A 57 11.74 -13.86 -1.08
C ASN A 57 11.76 -12.96 0.16
N PRO A 58 10.75 -13.04 1.05
CA PRO A 58 10.76 -12.33 2.31
C PRO A 58 12.03 -12.63 3.12
N THR A 59 12.76 -11.60 3.56
CA THR A 59 13.96 -11.79 4.40
C THR A 59 13.62 -11.89 5.88
N LYS A 60 12.43 -11.44 6.28
CA LYS A 60 11.94 -11.59 7.65
C LYS A 60 11.36 -12.99 7.81
N LYS A 61 12.06 -13.87 8.54
CA LYS A 61 11.51 -15.16 8.99
C LYS A 61 10.31 -14.86 9.91
N ARG A 62 9.12 -15.39 9.59
CA ARG A 62 8.02 -15.45 10.57
C ARG A 62 8.47 -16.37 11.69
N GLY A 63 8.63 -15.81 12.89
CA GLY A 63 8.98 -16.48 14.14
C GLY A 63 8.48 -15.62 15.28
#